data_AF-A0A2H0SF43-F1
#
_entry.id   AF-A0A2H0SF43-F1
#
_cell.length_a   1.000
_cell.length_b   1.000
_cell.length_c   1.000
_cell.angle_alpha   90.00
_cell.angle_beta   90.00
_cell.angle_gamma   90.00
#
_symmetry.space_group_name_H-M   'P 1'
#
loop_
_entity.id
_entity.type
_entity.pdbx_description
1 polymer ?
#
loop_
_entity_poly.entity_id
_entity_poly.type
_entity_poly.pdbx_seq_one_letter_code
_entity_poly.pdbx_strand_id
1 'polypeptide(L)'
;MKKPLLITYEYPPDIGGVGKYLEQEVRGFEDAQNSVIVMRARDYEMSLWPNWLPLIFHVRKCFQSAKRSATLGRGRGPLTPLTGQCDAIWVSHILPVGYIALVYKKLFKIPYRVYLHGLDLVRPRRSFWKS
;
A
#
# COMPACT_ATOMS: atom_id res chain seq x y z
N MET A 1 2.41 16.99 -8.51
CA MET A 1 2.91 15.60 -8.63
C MET A 1 2.14 14.77 -7.63
N LYS A 2 1.48 13.69 -8.06
CA LYS A 2 0.77 12.78 -7.13
C LYS A 2 1.58 11.51 -6.98
N LYS A 3 1.89 11.13 -5.74
CA LYS A 3 2.60 9.86 -5.46
C LYS A 3 1.79 8.98 -4.53
N PRO A 4 0.90 8.14 -5.06
CA PRO A 4 0.14 7.21 -4.22
C PRO A 4 1.05 6.08 -3.69
N LEU A 5 0.81 5.67 -2.46
CA LEU A 5 1.39 4.46 -1.86
C LEU A 5 0.44 3.28 -2.08
N LEU A 6 0.78 2.37 -2.99
CA LEU A 6 0.08 1.11 -3.21
C LEU A 6 0.53 0.07 -2.18
N ILE A 7 -0.40 -0.39 -1.34
CA ILE A 7 -0.19 -1.48 -0.39
C ILE A 7 -0.92 -2.71 -0.92
N THR A 8 -0.17 -3.78 -1.19
CA THR A 8 -0.72 -5.00 -1.79
C THR A 8 -0.07 -6.27 -1.26
N TYR A 9 -0.78 -7.40 -1.29
CA TYR A 9 -0.20 -8.71 -1.03
C TYR A 9 0.37 -9.38 -2.27
N GLU A 10 -0.15 -9.02 -3.44
CA GLU A 10 0.26 -9.59 -4.72
C GLU A 10 0.79 -8.47 -5.61
N TYR A 11 2.01 -8.63 -6.10
CA TYR A 11 2.62 -7.77 -7.11
C TYR A 11 3.75 -8.54 -7.80
N PRO A 12 4.10 -8.27 -9.07
CA PRO A 12 5.25 -8.91 -9.71
C PRO A 12 6.49 -8.90 -8.79
N PRO A 13 7.20 -10.04 -8.64
CA PRO A 13 7.17 -11.24 -9.48
C PRO A 13 6.10 -12.30 -9.16
N ASP A 14 5.15 -12.04 -8.25
CA ASP A 14 4.06 -12.99 -7.95
C ASP A 14 3.20 -13.27 -9.21
N ILE A 15 2.83 -14.53 -9.42
CA ILE A 15 1.97 -14.94 -10.55
C ILE A 15 0.52 -14.93 -10.06
N GLY A 16 -0.27 -13.96 -10.53
CA GLY A 16 -1.68 -13.82 -10.16
C GLY A 16 -2.42 -12.78 -10.99
N GLY A 17 -3.74 -12.93 -11.09
CA GLY A 17 -4.60 -11.98 -11.81
C GLY A 17 -4.60 -10.59 -11.18
N VAL A 18 -4.60 -10.52 -9.84
CA VAL A 18 -4.56 -9.25 -9.10
C VAL A 18 -3.23 -8.54 -9.30
N GLY A 19 -2.11 -9.25 -9.15
CA GLY A 19 -0.78 -8.69 -9.36
C GLY A 19 -0.60 -8.09 -10.77
N LYS A 20 -1.06 -8.81 -11.81
CA LYS A 20 -0.99 -8.34 -13.21
C LYS A 20 -1.89 -7.12 -13.47
N TYR A 21 -3.10 -7.11 -12.91
CA TYR A 21 -4.00 -5.96 -12.99
C TYR A 21 -3.37 -4.71 -12.34
N LEU A 22 -2.81 -4.86 -11.13
CA LEU A 22 -2.16 -3.77 -10.42
C LEU A 22 -0.91 -3.27 -11.15
N GLU A 23 -0.11 -4.15 -11.75
CA GLU A 23 1.03 -3.77 -12.57
C GLU A 23 0.61 -2.88 -13.76
N GLN A 24 -0.47 -3.25 -14.45
CA GLN A 24 -1.00 -2.46 -15.56
C GLN A 24 -1.53 -1.09 -15.10
N GLU A 25 -2.25 -1.06 -13.97
CA GLU A 25 -2.73 0.19 -13.37
C GLU A 25 -1.57 1.11 -12.96
N VAL A 26 -0.53 0.56 -12.33
CA VAL A 26 0.68 1.32 -11.96
C VAL A 26 1.36 1.88 -13.20
N ARG A 27 1.60 1.06 -14.23
CA ARG A 27 2.20 1.51 -15.49
C ARG A 27 1.38 2.59 -16.19
N GLY A 28 0.05 2.53 -16.11
CA GLY A 28 -0.83 3.55 -16.68
C GLY A 28 -0.86 4.86 -15.89
N PHE A 29 -0.46 4.84 -14.61
CA PHE A 29 -0.38 6.03 -13.76
C PHE A 29 1.02 6.66 -13.74
N GLU A 30 2.05 5.87 -14.00
CA GLU A 30 3.43 6.33 -14.04
C GLU A 30 3.69 7.19 -15.29
N ASP A 31 3.87 8.49 -15.04
CA ASP A 31 4.21 9.50 -16.04
C ASP A 31 5.50 10.22 -15.62
N ALA A 32 6.04 11.10 -16.46
CA ALA A 32 7.21 11.92 -16.14
C ALA A 32 7.11 12.73 -14.81
N GLN A 33 5.89 12.92 -14.28
CA GLN A 33 5.62 13.68 -13.05
C GLN A 33 4.95 12.85 -11.93
N ASN A 34 4.51 11.63 -12.21
CA ASN A 34 3.75 10.80 -11.26
C ASN A 34 4.44 9.45 -11.12
N SER A 35 4.57 8.97 -9.89
CA SER A 35 5.20 7.68 -9.59
C SER A 35 4.39 6.97 -8.52
N VAL A 36 4.14 5.66 -8.69
CA VAL A 36 3.47 4.88 -7.65
C VAL A 36 4.53 4.20 -6.77
N ILE A 37 4.39 4.34 -5.47
CA ILE A 37 5.23 3.61 -4.52
C ILE A 37 4.52 2.30 -4.20
N VAL A 38 5.14 1.17 -4.50
CA VAL A 38 4.58 -0.16 -4.22
C VAL A 38 5.19 -0.74 -2.94
N MET A 39 4.33 -1.17 -2.04
CA MET A 39 4.68 -1.75 -0.74
C MET A 39 3.96 -3.09 -0.59
N ARG A 40 4.74 -4.17 -0.53
CA ARG A 40 4.19 -5.52 -0.33
C ARG A 40 3.90 -5.74 1.15
N ALA A 41 2.64 -5.95 1.50
CA ALA A 41 2.20 -6.12 2.88
C ALA A 41 2.84 -7.36 3.54
N ARG A 42 3.02 -8.46 2.77
CA ARG A 42 3.65 -9.71 3.22
C ARG A 42 5.05 -9.49 3.81
N ASP A 43 5.81 -8.54 3.28
CA ASP A 43 7.19 -8.26 3.71
C ASP A 43 7.26 -7.65 5.12
N TYR A 44 6.12 -7.22 5.68
CA TYR A 44 6.03 -6.56 6.98
C TYR A 44 5.08 -7.27 7.96
N GLU A 45 4.68 -8.50 7.65
CA GLU A 45 3.91 -9.31 8.59
C GLU A 45 4.81 -9.82 9.72
N MET A 46 4.33 -9.73 10.96
CA MET A 46 4.98 -10.33 12.12
C MET A 46 4.23 -11.59 12.54
N SER A 47 4.93 -12.55 13.17
CA SER A 47 4.31 -13.74 13.76
C SER A 47 3.42 -13.47 15.00
N LEU A 48 3.32 -12.21 15.44
CA LEU A 48 2.52 -11.82 16.60
C LEU A 48 1.20 -11.19 16.17
N TRP A 49 0.10 -11.69 16.74
CA TRP A 49 -1.24 -11.18 16.44
C TRP A 49 -1.50 -9.81 17.12
N PRO A 50 -2.06 -8.82 16.41
CA PRO A 50 -2.37 -8.81 14.98
C PRO A 50 -1.13 -8.58 14.09
N ASN A 51 -0.90 -9.50 13.16
CA ASN A 51 0.30 -9.58 12.32
C ASN A 51 0.55 -8.35 11.43
N TRP A 52 -0.48 -7.53 11.20
CA TRP A 52 -0.47 -6.35 10.33
C TRP A 52 -0.19 -5.03 11.05
N LEU A 53 -0.16 -5.01 12.39
CA LEU A 53 0.19 -3.80 13.15
C LEU A 53 1.53 -3.14 12.72
N PRO A 54 2.61 -3.89 12.45
CA PRO A 54 3.88 -3.32 12.04
C PRO A 54 3.77 -2.52 10.75
N LEU A 55 2.85 -2.91 9.86
CA LEU A 55 2.59 -2.26 8.58
C LEU A 55 2.18 -0.79 8.78
N ILE A 56 1.45 -0.47 9.87
CA ILE A 56 1.08 0.92 10.22
C ILE A 56 2.31 1.80 10.40
N PHE A 57 3.33 1.32 11.11
CA PHE A 57 4.55 2.08 11.37
C PHE A 57 5.41 2.24 10.10
N HIS A 58 5.40 1.25 9.21
CA HIS A 58 6.10 1.32 7.92
C HIS A 58 5.44 2.32 6.97
N VAL A 59 4.11 2.32 6.90
CA VAL A 59 3.35 3.36 6.17
C VAL A 59 3.69 4.74 6.74
N ARG A 60 3.78 4.89 8.07
CA ARG A 60 4.14 6.16 8.72
C ARG A 60 5.50 6.67 8.24
N LYS A 61 6.49 5.79 8.11
CA LYS A 61 7.82 6.15 7.60
C LYS A 61 7.73 6.65 6.15
N CYS A 62 6.90 6.07 5.29
CA CYS A 62 6.72 6.55 3.91
C CYS A 62 6.19 7.99 3.87
N PHE A 63 5.24 8.33 4.75
CA PHE A 63 4.72 9.70 4.86
C PHE A 63 5.66 10.66 5.62
N GLN A 64 6.57 10.16 6.46
CA GLN A 64 7.49 10.98 7.28
C GLN A 64 8.86 11.20 6.66
N SER A 65 9.41 10.22 5.94
CA SER A 65 10.70 10.33 5.23
C SER A 65 10.66 11.45 4.17
N ALA A 66 9.47 11.77 3.69
CA ALA A 66 9.16 12.94 2.89
C ALA A 66 9.54 14.31 3.52
N LYS A 67 9.66 14.40 4.86
CA LYS A 67 10.16 15.59 5.56
C LYS A 67 11.68 15.56 5.83
N ARG A 68 12.35 14.42 5.67
CA ARG A 68 13.77 14.22 6.02
C ARG A 68 14.70 13.95 4.82
N SER A 69 14.17 13.59 3.65
CA SER A 69 14.98 13.25 2.46
C SER A 69 15.59 14.43 1.70
N ALA A 70 15.61 15.65 2.26
CA ALA A 70 16.53 16.70 1.80
C ALA A 70 17.97 16.50 2.32
N THR A 71 18.19 15.55 3.25
CA THR A 71 19.50 15.38 3.89
C THR A 71 19.76 13.90 4.19
N LEU A 72 20.37 13.20 3.23
CA LEU A 72 21.48 12.24 3.39
C LEU A 72 21.47 11.25 2.23
N GLY A 73 22.42 11.41 1.32
CA GLY A 73 22.90 10.31 0.48
C GLY A 73 23.92 9.48 1.27
N ARG A 74 23.74 8.16 1.29
CA ARG A 74 24.79 7.13 1.15
C ARG A 74 24.24 5.72 1.41
N GLY A 75 24.18 4.93 0.34
CA GLY A 75 24.61 3.53 0.26
C GLY A 75 23.95 2.46 1.13
N ARG A 76 23.05 1.65 0.54
CA ARG A 76 23.15 0.17 0.35
C ARG A 76 21.75 -0.43 0.14
N GLY A 77 21.56 -1.10 -1.01
CA GLY A 77 20.43 -1.98 -1.32
C GLY A 77 19.55 -1.48 -2.47
N PRO A 78 19.18 -2.33 -3.46
CA PRO A 78 18.17 -1.99 -4.45
C PRO A 78 16.79 -2.24 -3.82
N LEU A 79 16.37 -1.34 -2.95
CA LEU A 79 14.96 -1.09 -2.71
C LEU A 79 14.78 0.40 -2.98
N THR A 80 14.04 0.66 -4.04
CA THR A 80 13.70 1.95 -4.64
C THR A 80 13.75 3.08 -3.61
N PRO A 81 14.56 4.14 -3.83
CA PRO A 81 14.57 5.27 -2.91
C PRO A 81 13.16 5.84 -2.84
N LEU A 82 12.54 5.76 -1.66
CA LEU A 82 11.26 6.38 -1.33
C LEU A 82 11.43 7.91 -1.25
N THR A 83 11.88 8.53 -2.33
CA THR A 83 12.04 9.98 -2.44
C THR A 83 10.79 10.57 -3.07
N GLY A 84 9.74 10.66 -2.25
CA GLY A 84 8.50 11.33 -2.61
C GLY A 84 7.55 11.46 -1.43
N GLN A 85 6.99 12.65 -1.23
CA GLN A 85 5.78 12.82 -0.42
C GLN A 85 4.70 11.90 -0.98
N CYS A 86 4.23 10.94 -0.17
CA CYS A 86 3.06 10.17 -0.54
C CYS A 86 1.82 11.03 -0.29
N ASP A 87 0.92 11.13 -1.26
CA ASP A 87 -0.27 12.00 -1.15
C ASP A 87 -1.57 11.21 -0.92
N ALA A 88 -1.57 9.94 -1.30
CA ALA A 88 -2.74 9.06 -1.24
C ALA A 88 -2.32 7.62 -0.93
N ILE A 89 -3.25 6.83 -0.43
CA ILE A 89 -3.05 5.39 -0.17
C ILE A 89 -3.90 4.59 -1.14
N TRP A 90 -3.29 3.67 -1.87
CA TRP A 90 -4.00 2.70 -2.69
C TRP A 90 -3.89 1.33 -2.02
N VAL A 91 -5.00 0.61 -1.92
CA VAL A 91 -5.04 -0.70 -1.26
C VAL A 91 -5.69 -1.71 -2.19
N SER A 92 -5.05 -2.86 -2.39
CA SER A 92 -5.64 -3.92 -3.22
C SER A 92 -6.54 -4.89 -2.45
N HIS A 93 -6.29 -5.10 -1.16
CA HIS A 93 -7.06 -6.06 -0.35
C HIS A 93 -7.83 -5.35 0.77
N ILE A 94 -9.13 -5.61 0.89
CA ILE A 94 -9.97 -5.03 1.95
C ILE A 94 -9.45 -5.42 3.35
N LEU A 95 -9.05 -6.67 3.55
CA LEU A 95 -8.55 -7.17 4.83
C LEU A 95 -7.16 -7.80 4.68
N PRO A 96 -6.26 -7.62 5.67
CA PRO A 96 -6.31 -6.63 6.76
C PRO A 96 -5.91 -5.20 6.31
N VAL A 97 -5.42 -5.01 5.09
CA VAL A 97 -4.77 -3.76 4.66
C VAL A 97 -5.73 -2.58 4.56
N GLY A 98 -7.01 -2.81 4.25
CA GLY A 98 -8.02 -1.75 4.21
C GLY A 98 -8.21 -1.05 5.56
N TYR A 99 -7.98 -1.72 6.70
CA TYR A 99 -7.99 -1.07 8.01
C TYR A 99 -6.93 0.01 8.14
N ILE A 100 -5.76 -0.17 7.50
CA ILE A 100 -4.68 0.81 7.54
C ILE A 100 -5.12 2.07 6.79
N ALA A 101 -5.71 1.92 5.61
CA ALA A 101 -6.26 3.05 4.88
C ALA A 101 -7.33 3.80 5.70
N LEU A 102 -8.21 3.08 6.39
CA LEU A 102 -9.22 3.66 7.28
C LEU A 102 -8.60 4.44 8.46
N VAL A 103 -7.60 3.85 9.14
CA VAL A 103 -6.87 4.50 10.24
C VAL A 103 -6.21 5.79 9.76
N TYR A 104 -5.52 5.75 8.61
CA TYR A 104 -4.86 6.93 8.05
C TYR A 104 -5.84 7.99 7.55
N LYS A 105 -6.99 7.58 7.01
CA LYS A 105 -8.06 8.52 6.69
C LYS A 105 -8.57 9.23 7.94
N LYS A 106 -8.83 8.47 9.01
CA LYS A 106 -9.39 9.01 10.25
C LYS A 106 -8.39 9.92 10.98
N LEU A 107 -7.12 9.53 11.04
CA LEU A 107 -6.09 10.26 11.80
C LEU A 107 -5.45 11.42 11.01
N PHE A 108 -5.23 11.25 9.70
CA PHE A 108 -4.44 12.19 8.90
C PHE A 108 -5.20 12.77 7.70
N LYS A 109 -6.48 12.43 7.52
CA LYS A 109 -7.35 12.87 6.39
C LYS A 109 -6.85 12.51 5.00
N ILE A 110 -5.84 11.64 4.89
CA ILE A 110 -5.23 11.21 3.63
C ILE A 110 -6.29 10.49 2.77
N PRO A 111 -6.47 10.87 1.49
CA PRO A 111 -7.38 10.16 0.59
C PRO A 111 -6.86 8.76 0.30
N TYR A 112 -7.79 7.80 0.16
CA TYR A 112 -7.44 6.43 -0.19
C TYR A 112 -8.34 5.87 -1.28
N ARG A 113 -7.80 4.91 -2.05
CA ARG A 113 -8.50 4.13 -3.06
C ARG A 113 -8.40 2.66 -2.67
N VAL A 114 -9.50 1.93 -2.77
CA VAL A 114 -9.54 0.48 -2.52
C VAL A 114 -9.94 -0.21 -3.81
N TYR A 115 -9.14 -1.19 -4.24
CA TYR A 115 -9.53 -2.11 -5.29
C TYR A 115 -10.31 -3.26 -4.65
N LEU A 116 -11.44 -3.59 -5.25
CA LEU A 116 -12.32 -4.65 -4.77
C LEU A 116 -12.11 -5.88 -5.65
N HIS A 117 -11.80 -7.01 -5.04
CA HIS A 117 -11.75 -8.28 -5.74
C HIS A 117 -13.03 -9.07 -5.46
N GLY A 118 -13.42 -9.98 -6.37
CA GLY A 118 -14.68 -10.71 -6.24
C GLY A 118 -14.81 -11.47 -4.91
N LEU A 119 -13.70 -11.99 -4.38
CA LEU A 119 -13.68 -12.67 -3.09
C LEU A 119 -13.96 -11.74 -1.90
N ASP A 120 -13.61 -10.46 -2.00
CA ASP A 120 -13.89 -9.48 -0.95
C ASP A 120 -15.39 -9.21 -0.82
N LEU A 121 -16.17 -9.38 -1.90
CA LEU A 121 -17.63 -9.23 -1.89
C LEU A 121 -18.34 -10.55 -1.56
N VAL A 122 -17.84 -11.68 -2.06
CA VAL A 122 -18.55 -12.97 -1.95
C VAL A 122 -18.31 -13.65 -0.60
N ARG A 123 -17.11 -13.54 -0.01
CA ARG A 123 -16.81 -14.20 1.29
C ARG A 123 -17.60 -13.62 2.46
N PRO A 124 -17.77 -12.29 2.61
CA PRO A 124 -18.54 -11.74 3.73
C PRO A 124 -20.02 -12.14 3.67
N ARG A 125 -20.60 -12.28 2.47
CA ARG A 125 -21.99 -12.75 2.26
C ARG A 125 -22.25 -14.18 2.76
N ARG A 126 -21.22 -14.98 3.02
CA ARG A 126 -21.34 -16.33 3.61
C ARG A 126 -21.35 -16.32 5.14
N SER A 127 -21.13 -15.16 5.77
CA SER A 127 -21.04 -15.00 7.22
C SER A 127 -21.98 -13.89 7.67
N PHE A 128 -22.95 -14.24 8.51
CA PHE A 128 -23.94 -13.31 9.04
C PHE A 128 -23.32 -12.17 9.88
N TRP A 129 -22.14 -12.40 10.44
CA TRP A 129 -21.39 -11.41 11.23
C TRP A 129 -20.52 -10.46 10.37
N LYS A 130 -20.27 -10.82 9.10
CA LYS A 130 -19.43 -10.02 8.18
C LYS A 130 -20.24 -9.40 7.03
N SER A 131 -21.56 -9.62 6.98
CA SER A 131 -22.48 -9.07 5.98
C SER A 131 -22.94 -7.66 6.33
#